data_AF-A0A9Q5HW62-F1
#
_entry.id   AF-A0A9Q5HW62-F1
#
_cell.length_a   1.000
_cell.length_b   1.000
_cell.length_c   1.000
_cell.angle_alpha   90.00
_cell.angle_beta   90.00
_cell.angle_gamma   90.00
#
_symmetry.space_group_name_H-M   'P 1'
#
loop_
_entity.id
_entity.type
_entity.pdbx_description
1 polymer ?
#
loop_
_entity_poly.entity_id
_entity_poly.type
_entity_poly.pdbx_seq_one_letter_code
_entity_poly.pdbx_strand_id
1 'polypeptide(L)'
;MSSSQPQLWLRAEKKPLEHRAALTPTTAKKLIDAGFEIFVERDEQRIFDNSEYEKVGCKLVPNWSWESAPTDIPIIGLKELPESDSPIAHTHIQFAHCYKRQAGWSKVLSRFARGGGKLYDLEFLTDERGRRVAAFGFHAGFTGAAAGVLAYIAQKKNGERLGPLEPYPNEAALISNLKEKLGGNGKGLRALVIGALGRCGSGAVDLLRKIGLDEDDILKWDLPETAKGGPFQEILDVDIFINCIYLSSPIPSFLTYDTIKAAGSSRRLSVIVDVSCDTTNPNNPIPVYSINTTFTKPTVDVELGPEYPLLTVISIDHLPTLLPREASEQFSADLLPSLLEFPQRNEKRVWTDAEKLFKEKLAEAVQAENLQL
;
A
#
# COMPACT_ATOMS: atom_id res chain seq x y z
N MET A 1 22.75 -15.98 -31.60
CA MET A 1 22.95 -16.12 -30.14
C MET A 1 21.71 -16.83 -29.62
N SER A 2 21.87 -17.97 -28.97
CA SER A 2 20.74 -18.71 -28.37
C SER A 2 20.01 -17.75 -27.43
N SER A 3 18.80 -17.29 -27.78
CA SER A 3 18.03 -16.45 -26.88
C SER A 3 17.64 -17.32 -25.70
N SER A 4 18.35 -17.19 -24.58
CA SER A 4 17.95 -17.86 -23.35
C SER A 4 16.51 -17.43 -23.03
N GLN A 5 15.71 -18.40 -22.65
CA GLN A 5 14.36 -18.18 -22.18
C GLN A 5 14.39 -17.14 -21.04
N PRO A 6 13.56 -16.09 -21.04
CA PRO A 6 13.59 -15.09 -19.97
C PRO A 6 13.15 -15.73 -18.65
N GLN A 7 13.83 -15.41 -17.55
CA GLN A 7 13.59 -16.02 -16.25
C GLN A 7 13.24 -14.95 -15.20
N LEU A 8 12.42 -15.29 -14.21
CA LEU A 8 12.16 -14.48 -13.02
C LEU A 8 12.07 -15.37 -11.78
N TRP A 9 12.53 -14.85 -10.65
CA TRP A 9 12.50 -15.55 -9.36
C TRP A 9 11.65 -14.78 -8.34
N LEU A 10 10.47 -15.29 -8.03
CA LEU A 10 9.60 -14.73 -6.99
C LEU A 10 10.12 -15.14 -5.60
N ARG A 11 10.69 -14.16 -4.89
CA ARG A 11 11.16 -14.30 -3.52
C ARG A 11 9.98 -14.40 -2.54
N ALA A 12 10.12 -15.19 -1.47
CA ALA A 12 9.20 -15.20 -0.33
C ALA A 12 9.33 -13.89 0.48
N GLU A 13 8.28 -13.44 1.16
CA GLU A 13 8.39 -12.24 2.01
C GLU A 13 8.85 -12.60 3.43
N LYS A 14 9.67 -11.73 4.05
CA LYS A 14 10.11 -11.87 5.45
C LYS A 14 9.53 -10.82 6.37
N LYS A 15 8.96 -9.74 5.81
CA LYS A 15 8.27 -8.73 6.60
C LYS A 15 7.05 -9.39 7.27
N PRO A 16 6.93 -9.34 8.61
CA PRO A 16 5.79 -9.91 9.30
C PRO A 16 4.48 -9.36 8.75
N LEU A 17 3.49 -10.24 8.61
CA LEU A 17 2.14 -9.92 8.12
C LEU A 17 2.09 -9.44 6.65
N GLU A 18 3.18 -9.54 5.89
CA GLU A 18 3.14 -9.27 4.45
C GLU A 18 2.64 -10.50 3.68
N HIS A 19 1.33 -10.61 3.54
CA HIS A 19 0.69 -11.74 2.87
C HIS A 19 0.59 -11.56 1.34
N ARG A 20 0.92 -10.38 0.80
CA ARG A 20 0.84 -10.09 -0.64
C ARG A 20 2.01 -10.68 -1.41
N ALA A 21 1.89 -10.71 -2.74
CA ALA A 21 2.94 -11.13 -3.64
C ALA A 21 3.06 -10.18 -4.84
N ALA A 22 4.29 -9.97 -5.34
CA ALA A 22 4.53 -9.17 -6.54
C ALA A 22 4.08 -9.88 -7.83
N LEU A 23 4.11 -11.22 -7.84
CA LEU A 23 3.54 -12.07 -8.88
C LEU A 23 2.43 -12.94 -8.28
N THR A 24 1.29 -12.99 -8.95
CA THR A 24 0.19 -13.92 -8.62
C THR A 24 0.24 -15.16 -9.51
N PRO A 25 -0.44 -16.27 -9.16
CA PRO A 25 -0.58 -17.40 -10.07
C PRO A 25 -1.15 -16.98 -11.44
N THR A 26 -2.12 -16.06 -11.46
CA THR A 26 -2.73 -15.53 -12.68
C THR A 26 -1.73 -14.84 -13.60
N THR A 27 -0.88 -13.97 -13.06
CA THR A 27 0.11 -13.21 -13.84
C THR A 27 1.36 -14.04 -14.15
N ALA A 28 1.76 -14.93 -13.25
CA ALA A 28 2.82 -15.90 -13.52
C ALA A 28 2.46 -16.79 -14.71
N LYS A 29 1.20 -17.26 -14.80
CA LYS A 29 0.71 -17.99 -15.98
C LYS A 29 0.88 -17.18 -17.26
N LYS A 30 0.49 -15.89 -17.26
CA LYS A 30 0.62 -15.02 -18.43
C LYS A 30 2.07 -14.80 -18.86
N LEU A 31 2.99 -14.71 -17.90
CA LEU A 31 4.42 -14.65 -18.18
C LEU A 31 4.93 -15.98 -18.78
N ILE A 32 4.51 -17.12 -18.24
CA ILE A 32 4.85 -18.46 -18.76
C ILE A 32 4.32 -18.62 -20.19
N ASP A 33 3.07 -18.23 -20.45
CA ASP A 33 2.47 -18.24 -21.79
C ASP A 33 3.23 -17.33 -22.78
N ALA A 34 3.87 -16.26 -22.28
CA ALA A 34 4.75 -15.38 -23.04
C ALA A 34 6.21 -15.90 -23.17
N GLY A 35 6.48 -17.13 -22.68
CA GLY A 35 7.76 -17.80 -22.81
C GLY A 35 8.69 -17.61 -21.61
N PHE A 36 8.26 -17.03 -20.50
CA PHE A 36 9.11 -16.93 -19.30
C PHE A 36 9.19 -18.26 -18.55
N GLU A 37 10.31 -18.48 -17.87
CA GLU A 37 10.43 -19.47 -16.82
C GLU A 37 10.36 -18.79 -15.46
N ILE A 38 9.41 -19.21 -14.62
CA ILE A 38 9.14 -18.56 -13.34
C ILE A 38 9.48 -19.51 -12.20
N PHE A 39 10.45 -19.11 -11.36
CA PHE A 39 10.76 -19.77 -10.10
C PHE A 39 9.99 -19.09 -8.98
N VAL A 40 9.43 -19.88 -8.06
CA VAL A 40 8.66 -19.35 -6.93
C VAL A 40 9.16 -19.99 -5.65
N GLU A 41 9.66 -19.18 -4.73
CA GLU A 41 9.97 -19.65 -3.40
C GLU A 41 8.70 -20.11 -2.69
N ARG A 42 8.76 -21.31 -2.12
CA ARG A 42 7.74 -21.83 -1.22
C ARG A 42 7.55 -20.86 -0.07
N ASP A 43 6.32 -20.46 0.21
CA ASP A 43 6.03 -19.49 1.27
C ASP A 43 4.69 -19.82 1.94
N GLU A 44 4.72 -20.02 3.26
CA GLU A 44 3.52 -20.29 4.07
C GLU A 44 2.85 -19.00 4.55
N GLN A 45 3.54 -17.85 4.49
CA GLN A 45 2.97 -16.56 4.84
C GLN A 45 2.10 -15.99 3.70
N ARG A 46 2.45 -16.28 2.45
CA ARG A 46 1.77 -15.75 1.27
C ARG A 46 0.30 -16.18 1.23
N ILE A 47 -0.59 -15.29 0.81
CA ILE A 47 -2.03 -15.59 0.65
C ILE A 47 -2.33 -16.62 -0.43
N PHE A 48 -1.39 -16.82 -1.37
CA PHE A 48 -1.49 -17.78 -2.46
C PHE A 48 -0.77 -19.06 -2.08
N ASP A 49 -1.46 -20.19 -2.16
CA ASP A 49 -0.87 -21.48 -1.87
C ASP A 49 0.20 -21.82 -2.90
N ASN A 50 1.24 -22.53 -2.47
CA ASN A 50 2.28 -23.05 -3.37
C ASN A 50 1.69 -23.88 -4.52
N SER A 51 0.59 -24.62 -4.25
CA SER A 51 -0.10 -25.43 -5.27
C SER A 51 -0.74 -24.60 -6.38
N GLU A 52 -1.11 -23.33 -6.12
CA GLU A 52 -1.67 -22.44 -7.15
C GLU A 52 -0.61 -22.07 -8.18
N TYR A 53 0.63 -21.80 -7.74
CA TYR A 53 1.77 -21.53 -8.63
C TYR A 53 2.21 -22.78 -9.41
N GLU A 54 2.26 -23.94 -8.75
CA GLU A 54 2.63 -25.20 -9.41
C GLU A 54 1.63 -25.57 -10.53
N LYS A 55 0.32 -25.40 -10.29
CA LYS A 55 -0.74 -25.66 -11.28
C LYS A 55 -0.60 -24.82 -12.56
N VAL A 56 -0.02 -23.62 -12.48
CA VAL A 56 0.18 -22.74 -13.64
C VAL A 56 1.55 -22.92 -14.32
N GLY A 57 2.38 -23.85 -13.81
CA GLY A 57 3.67 -24.20 -14.40
C GLY A 57 4.89 -23.52 -13.77
N CYS A 58 4.75 -22.85 -12.62
CA CYS A 58 5.89 -22.30 -11.90
C CYS A 58 6.76 -23.41 -11.29
N LYS A 59 8.08 -23.17 -11.23
CA LYS A 59 9.05 -24.05 -10.57
C LYS A 59 9.19 -23.67 -9.10
N LEU A 60 8.65 -24.50 -8.21
CA LEU A 60 8.78 -24.28 -6.77
C LEU A 60 10.22 -24.55 -6.30
N VAL A 61 10.78 -23.62 -5.54
CA VAL A 61 12.12 -23.69 -4.95
C VAL A 61 12.05 -23.47 -3.42
N PRO A 62 13.07 -23.87 -2.64
CA PRO A 62 13.05 -23.69 -1.19
C PRO A 62 12.81 -22.23 -0.76
N ASN A 63 12.16 -22.04 0.39
CA ASN A 63 11.94 -20.71 0.96
C ASN A 63 13.28 -19.99 1.16
N TRP A 64 13.35 -18.72 0.77
CA TRP A 64 14.51 -17.85 0.98
C TRP A 64 15.82 -18.38 0.37
N SER A 65 15.74 -18.93 -0.84
CA SER A 65 16.89 -19.52 -1.55
C SER A 65 17.45 -18.62 -2.66
N TRP A 66 16.84 -17.46 -2.91
CA TRP A 66 17.25 -16.50 -3.95
C TRP A 66 18.74 -16.13 -3.91
N GLU A 67 19.36 -16.10 -2.72
CA GLU A 67 20.80 -15.80 -2.58
C GLU A 67 21.71 -16.81 -3.31
N SER A 68 21.23 -18.05 -3.48
CA SER A 68 21.92 -19.11 -4.21
C SER A 68 21.40 -19.31 -5.64
N ALA A 69 20.42 -18.51 -6.09
CA ALA A 69 19.97 -18.52 -7.47
C ALA A 69 21.10 -18.03 -8.41
N PRO A 70 21.14 -18.49 -9.67
CA PRO A 70 22.01 -17.91 -10.69
C PRO A 70 21.87 -16.39 -10.76
N THR A 71 23.00 -15.66 -10.81
CA THR A 71 23.03 -14.19 -10.67
C THR A 71 22.46 -13.45 -11.88
N ASP A 72 22.31 -14.12 -13.01
CA ASP A 72 21.65 -13.63 -14.22
C ASP A 72 20.12 -13.70 -14.16
N ILE A 73 19.55 -14.43 -13.19
CA ILE A 73 18.10 -14.47 -12.93
C ILE A 73 17.71 -13.28 -12.02
N PRO A 74 16.83 -12.37 -12.49
CA PRO A 74 16.32 -11.29 -11.66
C PRO A 74 15.41 -11.81 -10.55
N ILE A 75 15.58 -11.24 -9.36
CA ILE A 75 14.76 -11.52 -8.17
C ILE A 75 13.63 -10.49 -8.10
N ILE A 76 12.39 -10.94 -8.07
CA ILE A 76 11.22 -10.10 -7.85
C ILE A 76 10.63 -10.38 -6.47
N GLY A 77 10.38 -9.33 -5.70
CA GLY A 77 9.72 -9.37 -4.41
C GLY A 77 8.93 -8.08 -4.21
N LEU A 78 8.12 -8.02 -3.18
CA LEU A 78 7.34 -6.84 -2.87
C LEU A 78 8.07 -5.93 -1.89
N LYS A 79 8.44 -6.42 -0.70
CA LYS A 79 8.96 -5.58 0.37
C LYS A 79 10.48 -5.60 0.47
N GLU A 80 11.00 -4.72 1.31
CA GLU A 80 12.40 -4.56 1.62
C GLU A 80 13.06 -5.88 2.04
N LEU A 81 14.35 -6.04 1.71
CA LEU A 81 15.14 -7.14 2.26
C LEU A 81 15.43 -6.87 3.74
N PRO A 82 15.59 -7.91 4.58
CA PRO A 82 16.10 -7.74 5.93
C PRO A 82 17.42 -6.96 5.96
N GLU A 83 17.61 -6.19 7.02
CA GLU A 83 18.86 -5.47 7.27
C GLU A 83 20.03 -6.46 7.30
N SER A 84 21.10 -6.15 6.57
CA SER A 84 22.28 -6.98 6.42
C SER A 84 23.39 -6.18 5.75
N ASP A 85 24.64 -6.55 5.99
CA ASP A 85 25.81 -6.02 5.29
C ASP A 85 26.21 -6.84 4.06
N SER A 86 25.57 -8.01 3.85
CA SER A 86 25.89 -8.91 2.74
C SER A 86 25.71 -8.22 1.38
N PRO A 87 26.67 -8.38 0.46
CA PRO A 87 26.58 -7.83 -0.89
C PRO A 87 25.41 -8.46 -1.65
N ILE A 88 24.78 -7.68 -2.54
CA ILE A 88 23.70 -8.16 -3.41
C ILE A 88 24.22 -8.18 -4.84
N ALA A 89 24.39 -9.39 -5.39
CA ALA A 89 24.89 -9.59 -6.75
C ALA A 89 23.78 -9.63 -7.80
N HIS A 90 22.56 -10.01 -7.41
CA HIS A 90 21.44 -10.12 -8.33
C HIS A 90 20.85 -8.77 -8.71
N THR A 91 20.12 -8.76 -9.82
CA THR A 91 19.14 -7.71 -10.10
C THR A 91 17.89 -7.93 -9.27
N HIS A 92 17.41 -6.91 -8.56
CA HIS A 92 16.18 -6.94 -7.75
C HIS A 92 15.11 -6.02 -8.31
N ILE A 93 13.86 -6.47 -8.30
CA ILE A 93 12.63 -5.70 -8.55
C ILE A 93 11.80 -5.73 -7.27
N GLN A 94 11.76 -4.63 -6.51
CA GLN A 94 11.06 -4.57 -5.21
C GLN A 94 10.78 -3.13 -4.76
N PHE A 95 9.95 -2.95 -3.72
CA PHE A 95 9.94 -1.71 -2.93
C PHE A 95 11.12 -1.76 -1.96
N ALA A 96 12.19 -1.01 -2.22
CA ALA A 96 13.36 -0.99 -1.34
C ALA A 96 13.29 0.13 -0.30
N HIS A 97 12.46 1.15 -0.53
CA HIS A 97 12.28 2.29 0.35
C HIS A 97 13.60 2.97 0.74
N CYS A 98 14.48 3.18 -0.24
CA CYS A 98 15.81 3.75 -0.03
C CYS A 98 16.12 4.99 -0.90
N TYR A 99 15.14 5.54 -1.64
CA TYR A 99 15.35 6.70 -2.53
C TYR A 99 14.89 8.04 -1.95
N LYS A 100 14.17 8.03 -0.81
CA LYS A 100 13.65 9.23 -0.13
C LYS A 100 14.41 9.53 1.17
N ARG A 101 15.66 9.05 1.28
CA ARG A 101 16.52 9.21 2.46
C ARG A 101 15.90 8.69 3.76
N GLN A 102 15.14 7.60 3.66
CA GLN A 102 14.66 6.87 4.83
C GLN A 102 15.82 6.44 5.73
N ALA A 103 15.55 6.17 7.01
CA ALA A 103 16.59 5.66 7.91
C ALA A 103 17.26 4.41 7.30
N GLY A 104 18.60 4.39 7.27
CA GLY A 104 19.37 3.27 6.70
C GLY A 104 19.43 3.19 5.17
N TRP A 105 18.88 4.16 4.43
CA TRP A 105 18.80 4.12 2.95
C TRP A 105 20.15 3.86 2.26
N SER A 106 21.23 4.50 2.72
CA SER A 106 22.55 4.42 2.14
C SER A 106 23.17 3.04 2.35
N LYS A 107 22.94 2.44 3.52
CA LYS A 107 23.35 1.07 3.84
C LYS A 107 22.68 0.05 2.90
N VAL A 108 21.39 0.19 2.61
CA VAL A 108 20.69 -0.67 1.65
C VAL A 108 21.36 -0.62 0.28
N LEU A 109 21.61 0.58 -0.25
CA LEU A 109 22.23 0.76 -1.56
C LEU A 109 23.70 0.32 -1.59
N SER A 110 24.43 0.47 -0.49
CA SER A 110 25.82 0.02 -0.38
C SER A 110 26.00 -1.49 -0.62
N ARG A 111 24.96 -2.29 -0.31
CA ARG A 111 24.97 -3.74 -0.56
C ARG A 111 24.99 -4.06 -2.05
N PHE A 112 24.20 -3.33 -2.84
CA PHE A 112 24.22 -3.43 -4.30
C PHE A 112 25.56 -2.95 -4.86
N ALA A 113 26.11 -1.86 -4.32
CA ALA A 113 27.41 -1.33 -4.72
C ALA A 113 28.53 -2.37 -4.55
N ARG A 114 28.59 -3.05 -3.40
CA ARG A 114 29.58 -4.10 -3.11
C ARG A 114 29.37 -5.38 -3.92
N GLY A 115 28.12 -5.70 -4.27
CA GLY A 115 27.79 -6.94 -4.99
C GLY A 115 27.75 -6.83 -6.51
N GLY A 116 27.70 -5.61 -7.06
CA GLY A 116 27.53 -5.37 -8.49
C GLY A 116 26.11 -5.60 -9.02
N GLY A 117 25.14 -5.84 -8.11
CA GLY A 117 23.73 -6.01 -8.46
C GLY A 117 23.04 -4.71 -8.87
N LYS A 118 21.77 -4.83 -9.23
CA LYS A 118 20.92 -3.69 -9.64
C LYS A 118 19.62 -3.67 -8.86
N LEU A 119 19.04 -2.49 -8.70
CA LEU A 119 17.70 -2.32 -8.14
C LEU A 119 16.79 -1.60 -9.15
N TYR A 120 15.67 -2.22 -9.49
CA TYR A 120 14.53 -1.58 -10.14
C TYR A 120 13.43 -1.39 -9.10
N ASP A 121 13.39 -0.21 -8.47
CA ASP A 121 12.45 0.03 -7.38
C ASP A 121 11.02 0.22 -7.92
N LEU A 122 10.09 -0.64 -7.46
CA LEU A 122 8.68 -0.68 -7.88
C LEU A 122 7.95 0.63 -7.62
N GLU A 123 8.41 1.44 -6.66
CA GLU A 123 7.83 2.75 -6.35
C GLU A 123 8.02 3.75 -7.49
N PHE A 124 9.07 3.59 -8.30
CA PHE A 124 9.53 4.58 -9.27
C PHE A 124 9.38 4.11 -10.73
N LEU A 125 8.77 2.95 -10.97
CA LEU A 125 8.37 2.54 -12.32
C LEU A 125 7.18 3.40 -12.78
N THR A 126 7.38 4.20 -13.83
CA THR A 126 6.38 5.16 -14.33
C THR A 126 6.12 5.05 -15.83
N ASP A 127 4.90 5.39 -16.24
CA ASP A 127 4.51 5.57 -17.64
C ASP A 127 5.09 6.88 -18.22
N GLU A 128 4.83 7.14 -19.50
CA GLU A 128 5.29 8.35 -20.22
C GLU A 128 4.74 9.66 -19.65
N ARG A 129 3.68 9.59 -18.85
CA ARG A 129 3.05 10.74 -18.19
C ARG A 129 3.54 10.89 -16.74
N GLY A 130 4.53 10.10 -16.33
CA GLY A 130 5.05 10.09 -14.96
C GLY A 130 4.14 9.41 -13.94
N ARG A 131 3.09 8.70 -14.39
CA ARG A 131 2.19 7.97 -13.47
C ARG A 131 2.79 6.62 -13.15
N ARG A 132 2.76 6.23 -11.89
CA ARG A 132 3.24 4.91 -11.45
C ARG A 132 2.49 3.77 -12.16
N VAL A 133 3.25 2.85 -12.78
CA VAL A 133 2.70 1.73 -13.56
C VAL A 133 1.88 0.78 -12.67
N ALA A 134 2.36 0.49 -11.46
CA ALA A 134 1.68 -0.36 -10.49
C ALA A 134 1.72 0.26 -9.09
N ALA A 135 0.59 0.26 -8.40
CA ALA A 135 0.46 0.73 -7.02
C ALA A 135 -0.77 0.13 -6.34
N PHE A 136 -0.77 0.07 -5.01
CA PHE A 136 -1.87 -0.49 -4.21
C PHE A 136 -3.01 0.50 -3.91
N GLY A 137 -3.10 1.62 -4.64
CA GLY A 137 -3.96 2.74 -4.28
C GLY A 137 -5.43 2.35 -4.08
N PHE A 138 -6.02 1.63 -5.03
CA PHE A 138 -7.42 1.19 -4.94
C PHE A 138 -7.70 0.39 -3.67
N HIS A 139 -6.93 -0.67 -3.44
CA HIS A 139 -7.13 -1.51 -2.28
C HIS A 139 -6.80 -0.80 -0.97
N ALA A 140 -5.86 0.15 -0.95
CA ALA A 140 -5.60 0.97 0.25
C ALA A 140 -6.84 1.75 0.67
N GLY A 141 -7.54 2.39 -0.27
CA GLY A 141 -8.80 3.09 0.00
C GLY A 141 -9.93 2.14 0.37
N PHE A 142 -10.06 1.03 -0.36
CA PHE A 142 -11.08 0.00 -0.11
C PHE A 142 -10.99 -0.57 1.30
N THR A 143 -9.80 -1.03 1.70
CA THR A 143 -9.56 -1.59 3.04
C THR A 143 -9.51 -0.51 4.11
N GLY A 144 -9.09 0.71 3.77
CA GLY A 144 -9.16 1.87 4.68
C GLY A 144 -10.59 2.19 5.06
N ALA A 145 -11.48 2.29 4.07
CA ALA A 145 -12.91 2.44 4.30
C ALA A 145 -13.47 1.28 5.14
N ALA A 146 -13.01 0.05 4.91
CA ALA A 146 -13.48 -1.12 5.66
C ALA A 146 -13.08 -1.05 7.13
N ALA A 147 -11.82 -0.70 7.41
CA ALA A 147 -11.33 -0.47 8.76
C ALA A 147 -12.09 0.67 9.45
N GLY A 148 -12.40 1.75 8.72
CA GLY A 148 -13.21 2.86 9.20
C GLY A 148 -14.62 2.43 9.62
N VAL A 149 -15.27 1.62 8.79
CA VAL A 149 -16.60 1.07 9.08
C VAL A 149 -16.57 0.11 10.28
N LEU A 150 -15.54 -0.74 10.40
CA LEU A 150 -15.37 -1.61 11.56
C LEU A 150 -15.19 -0.79 12.86
N ALA A 151 -14.39 0.28 12.81
CA ALA A 151 -14.20 1.17 13.95
C ALA A 151 -15.50 1.90 14.32
N TYR A 152 -16.26 2.37 13.33
CA TYR A 152 -17.56 3.00 13.56
C TYR A 152 -18.52 2.05 14.29
N ILE A 153 -18.59 0.79 13.83
CA ILE A 153 -19.44 -0.24 14.42
C ILE A 153 -19.02 -0.52 15.87
N ALA A 154 -17.71 -0.69 16.14
CA ALA A 154 -17.20 -0.92 17.49
C ALA A 154 -17.61 0.21 18.45
N GLN A 155 -17.51 1.46 18.01
CA GLN A 155 -17.90 2.61 18.83
C GLN A 155 -19.42 2.67 19.05
N LYS A 156 -20.23 2.53 18.00
CA LYS A 156 -21.69 2.75 18.09
C LYS A 156 -22.45 1.59 18.72
N LYS A 157 -22.04 0.34 18.47
CA LYS A 157 -22.73 -0.84 19.02
C LYS A 157 -22.22 -1.22 20.41
N ASN A 158 -20.92 -1.10 20.65
CA ASN A 158 -20.30 -1.61 21.87
C ASN A 158 -19.76 -0.52 22.79
N GLY A 159 -19.63 0.73 22.32
CA GLY A 159 -18.93 1.78 23.07
C GLY A 159 -17.41 1.54 23.16
N GLU A 160 -16.86 0.71 22.26
CA GLU A 160 -15.49 0.19 22.33
C GLU A 160 -14.61 0.78 21.22
N ARG A 161 -13.28 0.65 21.39
CA ARG A 161 -12.32 0.85 20.30
C ARG A 161 -12.26 -0.39 19.43
N LEU A 162 -11.85 -0.22 18.18
CA LEU A 162 -11.65 -1.34 17.26
C LEU A 162 -10.56 -2.27 17.80
N GLY A 163 -10.90 -3.55 17.95
CA GLY A 163 -9.93 -4.61 18.27
C GLY A 163 -9.00 -4.93 17.09
N PRO A 164 -8.06 -5.87 17.25
CA PRO A 164 -7.13 -6.24 16.19
C PRO A 164 -7.82 -6.59 14.86
N LEU A 165 -7.21 -6.15 13.76
CA LEU A 165 -7.61 -6.50 12.40
C LEU A 165 -6.84 -7.72 11.91
N GLU A 166 -7.55 -8.61 11.23
CA GLU A 166 -6.98 -9.78 10.56
C GLU A 166 -7.26 -9.71 9.05
N PRO A 167 -6.33 -10.16 8.19
CA PRO A 167 -6.54 -10.22 6.75
C PRO A 167 -7.76 -11.07 6.37
N TYR A 168 -8.53 -10.60 5.40
CA TYR A 168 -9.64 -11.34 4.84
C TYR A 168 -9.17 -12.23 3.68
N PRO A 169 -9.76 -13.43 3.50
CA PRO A 169 -9.36 -14.34 2.44
C PRO A 169 -9.77 -13.84 1.04
N ASN A 170 -10.82 -13.02 0.96
CA ASN A 170 -11.34 -12.42 -0.27
C ASN A 170 -12.33 -11.28 0.01
N GLU A 171 -12.66 -10.52 -1.03
CA GLU A 171 -13.52 -9.33 -0.95
C GLU A 171 -14.93 -9.70 -0.49
N ALA A 172 -15.48 -10.83 -0.96
CA ALA A 172 -16.82 -11.26 -0.60
C ALA A 172 -16.94 -11.54 0.91
N ALA A 173 -15.93 -12.17 1.51
CA ALA A 173 -15.88 -12.40 2.95
C ALA A 173 -15.83 -11.08 3.73
N LEU A 174 -15.03 -10.11 3.27
CA LEU A 174 -14.96 -8.77 3.86
C LEU A 174 -16.32 -8.06 3.81
N ILE A 175 -16.93 -7.96 2.62
CA ILE A 175 -18.22 -7.29 2.43
C ILE A 175 -19.33 -7.97 3.23
N SER A 176 -19.36 -9.31 3.25
CA SER A 176 -20.34 -10.07 4.03
C SER A 176 -20.20 -9.78 5.53
N ASN A 177 -18.98 -9.77 6.06
CA ASN A 177 -18.71 -9.47 7.47
C ASN A 177 -19.16 -8.05 7.84
N LEU A 178 -18.85 -7.05 7.00
CA LEU A 178 -19.27 -5.67 7.23
C LEU A 178 -20.79 -5.54 7.24
N LYS A 179 -21.48 -6.13 6.25
CA LYS A 179 -22.95 -6.11 6.18
C LYS A 179 -23.58 -6.77 7.39
N GLU A 180 -23.11 -7.94 7.79
CA GLU A 180 -23.60 -8.64 9.00
C GLU A 180 -23.43 -7.76 10.24
N LYS A 181 -22.24 -7.18 10.44
CA LYS A 181 -21.95 -6.30 11.57
C LYS A 181 -22.74 -5.00 11.54
N LEU A 182 -23.17 -4.52 10.36
CA LEU A 182 -24.07 -3.37 10.23
C LEU A 182 -25.55 -3.72 10.47
N GLY A 183 -25.93 -5.00 10.45
CA GLY A 183 -27.33 -5.44 10.53
C GLY A 183 -28.02 -5.57 9.16
N GLY A 184 -27.23 -5.73 8.09
CA GLY A 184 -27.68 -6.05 6.74
C GLY A 184 -27.05 -5.18 5.66
N ASN A 185 -27.01 -3.86 5.87
CA ASN A 185 -26.41 -2.88 4.96
C ASN A 185 -25.98 -1.62 5.72
N GLY A 186 -25.23 -0.74 5.05
CA GLY A 186 -24.75 0.52 5.61
C GLY A 186 -25.71 1.71 5.47
N LYS A 187 -27.02 1.51 5.26
CA LYS A 187 -27.96 2.64 5.14
C LYS A 187 -27.99 3.50 6.40
N GLY A 188 -28.04 4.82 6.21
CA GLY A 188 -28.01 5.81 7.27
C GLY A 188 -26.60 6.16 7.77
N LEU A 189 -25.55 5.43 7.36
CA LEU A 189 -24.16 5.81 7.57
C LEU A 189 -23.75 6.87 6.56
N ARG A 190 -23.10 7.94 7.01
CA ARG A 190 -22.57 9.00 6.15
C ARG A 190 -21.06 8.99 6.14
N ALA A 191 -20.46 9.08 4.96
CA ALA A 191 -19.02 9.12 4.80
C ALA A 191 -18.59 10.25 3.88
N LEU A 192 -17.48 10.91 4.23
CA LEU A 192 -16.79 11.87 3.36
C LEU A 192 -15.48 11.27 2.90
N VAL A 193 -15.26 11.26 1.59
CA VAL A 193 -14.00 10.82 0.96
C VAL A 193 -13.36 12.04 0.29
N ILE A 194 -12.21 12.50 0.78
CA ILE A 194 -11.41 13.54 0.13
C ILE A 194 -10.34 12.87 -0.76
N GLY A 195 -10.23 13.29 -2.01
CA GLY A 195 -9.45 12.62 -3.06
C GLY A 195 -10.23 11.52 -3.77
N ALA A 196 -11.55 11.69 -3.87
CA ALA A 196 -12.49 10.68 -4.35
C ALA A 196 -12.26 10.23 -5.79
N LEU A 197 -11.66 11.06 -6.66
CA LEU A 197 -11.42 10.74 -8.06
C LEU A 197 -10.12 9.93 -8.28
N GLY A 198 -9.25 9.89 -7.27
CA GLY A 198 -8.00 9.10 -7.31
C GLY A 198 -8.23 7.59 -7.19
N ARG A 199 -7.16 6.82 -7.39
CA ARG A 199 -7.18 5.35 -7.17
C ARG A 199 -7.64 5.00 -5.75
N CYS A 200 -7.10 5.67 -4.73
CA CYS A 200 -7.52 5.47 -3.34
C CYS A 200 -8.99 5.81 -3.12
N GLY A 201 -9.41 7.03 -3.48
CA GLY A 201 -10.77 7.48 -3.25
C GLY A 201 -11.81 6.58 -3.94
N SER A 202 -11.55 6.18 -5.18
CA SER A 202 -12.43 5.26 -5.90
C SER A 202 -12.58 3.90 -5.21
N GLY A 203 -11.52 3.36 -4.61
CA GLY A 203 -11.60 2.14 -3.79
C GLY A 203 -12.42 2.32 -2.52
N ALA A 204 -12.24 3.44 -1.81
CA ALA A 204 -13.03 3.76 -0.62
C ALA A 204 -14.53 3.89 -0.96
N VAL A 205 -14.85 4.63 -2.02
CA VAL A 205 -16.22 4.81 -2.52
C VAL A 205 -16.84 3.47 -2.97
N ASP A 206 -16.07 2.61 -3.64
CA ASP A 206 -16.55 1.30 -4.09
C ASP A 206 -16.92 0.39 -2.90
N LEU A 207 -16.10 0.33 -1.85
CA LEU A 207 -16.47 -0.40 -0.63
C LEU A 207 -17.76 0.14 -0.02
N LEU A 208 -17.86 1.47 0.16
CA LEU A 208 -19.04 2.11 0.77
C LEU A 208 -20.33 1.78 -0.01
N ARG A 209 -20.27 1.78 -1.34
CA ARG A 209 -21.38 1.31 -2.20
C ARG A 209 -21.67 -0.17 -2.01
N LYS A 210 -20.65 -1.03 -2.00
CA LYS A 210 -20.81 -2.48 -1.87
C LYS A 210 -21.44 -2.90 -0.54
N ILE A 211 -21.16 -2.17 0.55
CA ILE A 211 -21.83 -2.40 1.86
C ILE A 211 -23.24 -1.79 1.93
N GLY A 212 -23.63 -0.98 0.95
CA GLY A 212 -25.01 -0.51 0.77
C GLY A 212 -25.30 0.87 1.36
N LEU A 213 -24.33 1.78 1.39
CA LEU A 213 -24.63 3.20 1.61
C LEU A 213 -25.39 3.76 0.41
N ASP A 214 -26.33 4.66 0.67
CA ASP A 214 -26.99 5.41 -0.39
C ASP A 214 -26.01 6.44 -0.98
N GLU A 215 -26.11 6.73 -2.28
CA GLU A 215 -25.11 7.55 -2.98
C GLU A 215 -25.01 8.98 -2.42
N ASP A 216 -26.12 9.53 -1.92
CA ASP A 216 -26.19 10.86 -1.29
C ASP A 216 -25.52 10.91 0.10
N ASP A 217 -25.27 9.74 0.70
CA ASP A 217 -24.55 9.61 1.97
C ASP A 217 -23.04 9.37 1.77
N ILE A 218 -22.58 9.28 0.52
CA ILE A 218 -21.16 9.21 0.14
C ILE A 218 -20.74 10.56 -0.46
N LEU A 219 -20.29 11.46 0.40
CA LEU A 219 -19.75 12.74 -0.03
C LEU A 219 -18.38 12.50 -0.68
N LYS A 220 -18.29 12.78 -1.99
CA LYS A 220 -17.09 12.57 -2.81
C LYS A 220 -16.46 13.92 -3.13
N TRP A 221 -15.37 14.23 -2.45
CA TRP A 221 -14.67 15.50 -2.58
C TRP A 221 -13.32 15.32 -3.28
N ASP A 222 -12.93 16.32 -4.04
CA ASP A 222 -11.63 16.39 -4.69
C ASP A 222 -11.13 17.85 -4.72
N LEU A 223 -10.24 18.19 -5.65
CA LEU A 223 -9.69 19.54 -5.82
C LEU A 223 -10.75 20.66 -5.84
N PRO A 224 -11.91 20.55 -6.53
CA PRO A 224 -12.89 21.64 -6.56
C PRO A 224 -13.42 22.02 -5.18
N GLU A 225 -13.72 21.02 -4.33
CA GLU A 225 -14.28 21.25 -3.01
C GLU A 225 -13.21 21.69 -2.00
N THR A 226 -11.99 21.16 -2.12
CA THR A 226 -10.87 21.46 -1.21
C THR A 226 -10.15 22.77 -1.53
N ALA A 227 -10.29 23.31 -2.74
CA ALA A 227 -9.67 24.56 -3.17
C ALA A 227 -10.07 25.79 -2.32
N LYS A 228 -11.22 25.74 -1.62
CA LYS A 228 -11.66 26.81 -0.71
C LYS A 228 -10.74 27.00 0.50
N GLY A 229 -9.90 26.01 0.80
CA GLY A 229 -9.05 25.98 2.00
C GLY A 229 -9.83 25.56 3.24
N GLY A 230 -9.27 24.66 4.03
CA GLY A 230 -9.87 24.22 5.29
C GLY A 230 -9.78 25.28 6.41
N PRO A 231 -10.36 24.99 7.59
CA PRO A 231 -11.04 23.74 7.96
C PRO A 231 -12.41 23.53 7.29
N PHE A 232 -12.86 22.27 7.21
CA PHE A 232 -14.14 21.91 6.57
C PHE A 232 -15.16 21.41 7.58
N GLN A 233 -16.29 22.11 7.71
CA GLN A 233 -17.40 21.70 8.57
C GLN A 233 -17.99 20.36 8.10
N GLU A 234 -17.96 20.09 6.80
CA GLU A 234 -18.51 18.88 6.19
C GLU A 234 -17.82 17.60 6.68
N ILE A 235 -16.57 17.69 7.17
CA ILE A 235 -15.88 16.58 7.85
C ILE A 235 -16.57 16.22 9.18
N LEU A 236 -17.09 17.22 9.91
CA LEU A 236 -17.73 17.04 11.22
C LEU A 236 -19.17 16.51 11.12
N ASP A 237 -19.79 16.65 9.94
CA ASP A 237 -21.21 16.35 9.67
C ASP A 237 -21.47 14.94 9.11
N VAL A 238 -20.42 14.13 8.94
CA VAL A 238 -20.46 12.72 8.53
C VAL A 238 -20.11 11.80 9.69
N ASP A 239 -20.33 10.49 9.57
CA ASP A 239 -19.91 9.52 10.60
C ASP A 239 -18.43 9.14 10.47
N ILE A 240 -17.96 9.02 9.23
CA ILE A 240 -16.61 8.58 8.86
C ILE A 240 -15.99 9.56 7.86
N PHE A 241 -14.79 10.03 8.14
CA PHE A 241 -13.98 10.80 7.19
C PHE A 241 -12.81 9.96 6.69
N ILE A 242 -12.64 9.86 5.37
CA ILE A 242 -11.56 9.11 4.71
C ILE A 242 -10.73 10.08 3.86
N ASN A 243 -9.47 10.25 4.22
CA ASN A 243 -8.51 11.02 3.45
C ASN A 243 -7.69 10.11 2.52
N CYS A 244 -7.70 10.44 1.24
CA CYS A 244 -6.97 9.76 0.18
C CYS A 244 -5.99 10.68 -0.56
N ILE A 245 -5.73 11.89 -0.05
CA ILE A 245 -4.80 12.85 -0.66
C ILE A 245 -3.47 12.85 0.09
N TYR A 246 -2.41 12.45 -0.61
CA TYR A 246 -1.05 12.68 -0.16
C TYR A 246 -0.58 14.07 -0.61
N LEU A 247 -0.05 14.86 0.32
CA LEU A 247 0.40 16.22 0.05
C LEU A 247 1.92 16.34 0.07
N SER A 248 2.45 17.00 -0.96
CA SER A 248 3.86 17.36 -1.09
C SER A 248 4.16 18.82 -0.70
N SER A 249 3.13 19.61 -0.41
CA SER A 249 3.25 21.03 -0.06
C SER A 249 2.29 21.39 1.07
N PRO A 250 2.60 22.42 1.88
CA PRO A 250 1.70 22.90 2.93
C PRO A 250 0.38 23.38 2.33
N ILE A 251 -0.73 22.94 2.92
CA ILE A 251 -2.07 23.49 2.67
C ILE A 251 -2.74 23.77 4.01
N PRO A 252 -3.81 24.59 4.05
CA PRO A 252 -4.61 24.75 5.26
C PRO A 252 -5.17 23.41 5.75
N SER A 253 -5.10 23.18 7.07
CA SER A 253 -5.59 21.94 7.68
C SER A 253 -7.07 21.72 7.35
N PHE A 254 -7.42 20.49 7.01
CA PHE A 254 -8.80 20.06 6.80
C PHE A 254 -9.60 20.06 8.10
N LEU A 255 -8.94 19.73 9.20
CA LEU A 255 -9.52 19.62 10.53
C LEU A 255 -8.51 20.05 11.60
N THR A 256 -8.96 20.67 12.69
CA THR A 256 -8.11 21.04 13.84
C THR A 256 -8.78 20.67 15.16
N TYR A 257 -7.99 20.56 16.24
CA TYR A 257 -8.52 20.38 17.59
C TYR A 257 -9.59 21.41 17.96
N ASP A 258 -9.39 22.68 17.62
CA ASP A 258 -10.34 23.75 17.93
C ASP A 258 -11.67 23.56 17.21
N THR A 259 -11.65 23.19 15.93
CA THR A 259 -12.88 22.92 15.17
C THR A 259 -13.64 21.71 15.70
N ILE A 260 -12.92 20.66 16.12
CA ILE A 260 -13.53 19.47 16.72
C ILE A 260 -14.17 19.80 18.08
N LYS A 261 -13.46 20.57 18.92
CA LYS A 261 -13.94 20.97 20.25
C LYS A 261 -15.13 21.94 20.15
N ALA A 262 -15.09 22.87 19.20
CA ALA A 262 -16.19 23.81 18.95
C ALA A 262 -17.50 23.09 18.55
N ALA A 263 -17.42 22.00 17.79
CA ALA A 263 -18.59 21.18 17.48
C ALA A 263 -19.15 20.44 18.71
N GLY A 264 -18.31 20.11 19.68
CA GLY A 264 -18.73 19.52 20.96
C GLY A 264 -19.58 18.26 20.78
N SER A 265 -20.75 18.23 21.44
CA SER A 265 -21.71 17.12 21.37
C SER A 265 -22.53 17.09 20.07
N SER A 266 -22.51 18.15 19.26
CA SER A 266 -23.19 18.18 17.96
C SER A 266 -22.41 17.49 16.83
N ARG A 267 -21.13 17.16 17.08
CA ARG A 267 -20.28 16.44 16.11
C ARG A 267 -20.84 15.05 15.80
N ARG A 268 -21.03 14.76 14.51
CA ARG A 268 -21.38 13.42 14.03
C ARG A 268 -20.15 12.53 13.83
N LEU A 269 -19.06 13.12 13.37
CA LEU A 269 -17.81 12.41 13.04
C LEU A 269 -17.34 11.56 14.21
N SER A 270 -17.00 10.31 13.96
CA SER A 270 -16.55 9.37 15.00
C SER A 270 -15.27 8.63 14.62
N VAL A 271 -14.99 8.51 13.32
CA VAL A 271 -13.80 7.86 12.80
C VAL A 271 -13.17 8.67 11.69
N ILE A 272 -11.86 8.88 11.78
CA ILE A 272 -11.01 9.40 10.71
C ILE A 272 -10.15 8.25 10.20
N VAL A 273 -10.10 8.05 8.89
CA VAL A 273 -9.19 7.13 8.22
C VAL A 273 -8.28 7.96 7.33
N ASP A 274 -7.02 8.12 7.73
CA ASP A 274 -6.02 8.77 6.90
C ASP A 274 -5.22 7.71 6.14
N VAL A 275 -5.69 7.37 4.93
CA VAL A 275 -5.03 6.36 4.07
C VAL A 275 -3.69 6.87 3.56
N SER A 276 -3.55 8.19 3.48
CA SER A 276 -2.33 8.91 3.11
C SER A 276 -1.41 9.22 4.29
N CYS A 277 -1.61 8.57 5.45
CA CYS A 277 -0.87 8.88 6.67
C CYS A 277 0.65 8.86 6.43
N ASP A 278 1.30 9.93 6.85
CA ASP A 278 2.75 10.04 6.95
C ASP A 278 3.08 10.87 8.18
N THR A 279 3.36 10.19 9.30
CA THR A 279 3.72 10.86 10.56
C THR A 279 5.06 11.58 10.50
N THR A 280 5.84 11.40 9.44
CA THR A 280 7.09 12.14 9.22
C THR A 280 6.87 13.41 8.40
N ASN A 281 5.69 13.59 7.78
CA ASN A 281 5.37 14.76 6.98
C ASN A 281 4.83 15.89 7.88
N PRO A 282 5.55 17.03 8.00
CA PRO A 282 5.09 18.17 8.80
C PRO A 282 3.85 18.85 8.20
N ASN A 283 3.47 18.50 6.96
CA ASN A 283 2.36 19.10 6.22
C ASN A 283 1.10 18.22 6.24
N ASN A 284 0.96 17.33 7.23
CA ASN A 284 -0.25 16.52 7.37
C ASN A 284 -1.49 17.45 7.52
N PRO A 285 -2.48 17.37 6.62
CA PRO A 285 -3.64 18.26 6.64
C PRO A 285 -4.62 17.92 7.78
N ILE A 286 -4.37 16.85 8.54
CA ILE A 286 -5.18 16.38 9.66
C ILE A 286 -4.31 16.32 10.94
N PRO A 287 -3.88 17.48 11.49
CA PRO A 287 -2.96 17.55 12.64
C PRO A 287 -3.67 17.24 13.99
N VAL A 288 -4.27 16.05 14.09
CA VAL A 288 -5.01 15.57 15.28
C VAL A 288 -4.52 14.21 15.77
N TYR A 289 -3.41 13.72 15.22
CA TYR A 289 -2.72 12.50 15.60
C TYR A 289 -1.24 12.58 15.22
N SER A 290 -0.40 11.73 15.81
CA SER A 290 1.06 11.72 15.57
C SER A 290 1.67 10.31 15.52
N ILE A 291 0.84 9.26 15.51
CA ILE A 291 1.29 7.86 15.48
C ILE A 291 0.74 7.13 14.26
N ASN A 292 1.52 6.18 13.72
CA ASN A 292 1.02 5.19 12.77
C ASN A 292 0.38 4.05 13.58
N THR A 293 -0.90 3.79 13.35
CA THR A 293 -1.58 2.63 13.95
C THR A 293 -1.19 1.34 13.23
N THR A 294 -1.49 0.19 13.83
CA THR A 294 -1.11 -1.13 13.30
C THR A 294 -2.33 -2.05 13.25
N PHE A 295 -2.24 -3.18 12.55
CA PHE A 295 -3.33 -4.16 12.57
C PHE A 295 -3.64 -4.67 14.00
N THR A 296 -2.64 -4.78 14.88
CA THR A 296 -2.84 -5.19 16.27
C THR A 296 -3.46 -4.11 17.16
N LYS A 297 -3.28 -2.83 16.80
CA LYS A 297 -3.88 -1.67 17.48
C LYS A 297 -4.30 -0.64 16.42
N PRO A 298 -5.47 -0.84 15.76
CA PRO A 298 -5.80 -0.15 14.50
C PRO A 298 -6.26 1.29 14.68
N THR A 299 -6.67 1.68 15.88
CA THR A 299 -7.14 3.03 16.19
C THR A 299 -6.30 3.71 17.26
N VAL A 300 -6.19 5.03 17.16
CA VAL A 300 -5.73 5.94 18.21
C VAL A 300 -6.82 6.96 18.53
N ASP A 301 -7.00 7.30 19.80
CA ASP A 301 -7.97 8.31 20.22
C ASP A 301 -7.43 9.72 19.84
N VAL A 302 -8.31 10.62 19.41
CA VAL A 302 -7.99 12.05 19.32
C VAL A 302 -8.11 12.64 20.71
N GLU A 303 -7.03 13.27 21.21
CA GLU A 303 -6.92 13.75 22.60
C GLU A 303 -7.77 15.02 22.84
N LEU A 304 -9.09 14.87 22.93
CA LEU A 304 -10.03 15.97 23.13
C LEU A 304 -10.31 16.28 24.60
N GLY A 305 -10.31 15.25 25.46
CA GLY A 305 -10.80 15.30 26.85
C GLY A 305 -12.04 14.41 27.06
N PRO A 306 -12.32 13.96 28.30
CA PRO A 306 -13.41 13.02 28.60
C PRO A 306 -14.83 13.60 28.40
N GLU A 307 -14.97 14.92 28.32
CA GLU A 307 -16.25 15.60 28.10
C GLU A 307 -16.71 15.60 26.64
N TYR A 308 -15.82 15.23 25.70
CA TYR A 308 -16.12 15.18 24.27
C TYR A 308 -16.48 13.75 23.83
N PRO A 309 -17.37 13.60 22.83
CA PRO A 309 -17.63 12.29 22.24
C PRO A 309 -16.35 11.61 21.74
N LEU A 310 -16.29 10.28 21.74
CA LEU A 310 -15.14 9.55 21.20
C LEU A 310 -14.88 9.93 19.73
N LEU A 311 -13.61 10.07 19.37
CA LEU A 311 -13.13 10.23 18.01
C LEU A 311 -11.84 9.45 17.88
N THR A 312 -11.75 8.55 16.90
CA THR A 312 -10.54 7.75 16.68
C THR A 312 -10.00 7.96 15.27
N VAL A 313 -8.67 7.86 15.13
CA VAL A 313 -7.96 7.87 13.86
C VAL A 313 -7.42 6.48 13.54
N ILE A 314 -7.52 6.09 12.27
CA ILE A 314 -6.80 4.97 11.66
C ILE A 314 -5.74 5.56 10.74
N SER A 315 -4.47 5.24 11.00
CA SER A 315 -3.27 5.72 10.31
C SER A 315 -2.33 4.53 10.01
N ILE A 316 -2.89 3.46 9.45
CA ILE A 316 -2.16 2.25 9.07
C ILE A 316 -1.52 2.46 7.70
N ASP A 317 -0.19 2.34 7.59
CA ASP A 317 0.56 2.60 6.34
C ASP A 317 0.60 1.41 5.35
N HIS A 318 0.00 0.27 5.72
CA HIS A 318 -0.05 -0.95 4.92
C HIS A 318 -1.48 -1.55 4.84
N LEU A 319 -2.50 -0.69 4.76
CA LEU A 319 -3.91 -1.07 4.63
C LEU A 319 -4.22 -2.17 3.60
N PRO A 320 -3.63 -2.20 2.38
CA PRO A 320 -3.93 -3.24 1.38
C PRO A 320 -3.67 -4.67 1.86
N THR A 321 -2.88 -4.87 2.91
CA THR A 321 -2.65 -6.17 3.54
C THR A 321 -3.92 -6.77 4.17
N LEU A 322 -4.96 -5.96 4.43
CA LEU A 322 -6.25 -6.45 4.91
C LEU A 322 -7.00 -7.28 3.84
N LEU A 323 -6.68 -7.06 2.56
CA LEU A 323 -7.23 -7.82 1.44
C LEU A 323 -6.10 -8.24 0.48
N PRO A 324 -5.21 -9.13 0.91
CA PRO A 324 -3.91 -9.32 0.26
C PRO A 324 -4.02 -10.01 -1.10
N ARG A 325 -5.01 -10.87 -1.32
CA ARG A 325 -5.20 -11.59 -2.59
C ARG A 325 -5.57 -10.63 -3.72
N GLU A 326 -6.64 -9.87 -3.56
CA GLU A 326 -7.12 -8.90 -4.55
C GLU A 326 -6.14 -7.73 -4.73
N ALA A 327 -5.51 -7.27 -3.65
CA ALA A 327 -4.45 -6.27 -3.72
C ALA A 327 -3.26 -6.75 -4.58
N SER A 328 -2.87 -8.02 -4.43
CA SER A 328 -1.80 -8.62 -5.23
C SER A 328 -2.21 -8.84 -6.68
N GLU A 329 -3.44 -9.32 -6.94
CA GLU A 329 -3.92 -9.54 -8.30
C GLU A 329 -3.96 -8.24 -9.10
N GLN A 330 -4.50 -7.17 -8.51
CA GLN A 330 -4.51 -5.86 -9.17
C GLN A 330 -3.09 -5.32 -9.39
N PHE A 331 -2.25 -5.33 -8.36
CA PHE A 331 -0.89 -4.82 -8.45
C PHE A 331 -0.07 -5.57 -9.51
N SER A 332 -0.17 -6.89 -9.52
CA SER A 332 0.57 -7.73 -10.44
C SER A 332 0.04 -7.58 -11.87
N ALA A 333 -1.28 -7.45 -12.06
CA ALA A 333 -1.88 -7.19 -13.36
C ALA A 333 -1.43 -5.84 -13.95
N ASP A 334 -1.34 -4.80 -13.11
CA ASP A 334 -0.84 -3.48 -13.51
C ASP A 334 0.67 -3.49 -13.83
N LEU A 335 1.44 -4.33 -13.15
CA LEU A 335 2.89 -4.48 -13.36
C LEU A 335 3.22 -5.35 -14.59
N LEU A 336 2.32 -6.27 -14.96
CA LEU A 336 2.53 -7.27 -16.00
C LEU A 336 3.00 -6.70 -17.36
N PRO A 337 2.44 -5.59 -17.90
CA PRO A 337 2.92 -5.01 -19.16
C PRO A 337 4.41 -4.67 -19.11
N SER A 338 4.88 -4.08 -18.01
CA SER A 338 6.31 -3.77 -17.81
C SER A 338 7.15 -5.05 -17.73
N LEU A 339 6.67 -6.08 -17.03
CA LEU A 339 7.39 -7.36 -16.89
C LEU A 339 7.56 -8.09 -18.21
N LEU A 340 6.53 -8.07 -19.08
CA LEU A 340 6.61 -8.63 -20.43
C LEU A 340 7.71 -7.95 -21.27
N GLU A 341 7.98 -6.66 -20.99
CA GLU A 341 9.04 -5.87 -21.64
C GLU A 341 10.41 -6.01 -20.97
N PHE A 342 10.53 -6.64 -19.80
CA PHE A 342 11.78 -6.77 -19.05
C PHE A 342 12.94 -7.43 -19.80
N PRO A 343 12.73 -8.41 -20.72
CA PRO A 343 13.81 -8.92 -21.57
C PRO A 343 14.50 -7.82 -22.41
N GLN A 344 13.79 -6.73 -22.71
CA GLN A 344 14.26 -5.54 -23.44
C GLN A 344 14.51 -4.35 -22.49
N ARG A 345 14.77 -4.59 -21.21
CA ARG A 345 14.96 -3.55 -20.17
C ARG A 345 16.04 -2.50 -20.47
N ASN A 346 16.99 -2.80 -21.34
CA ASN A 346 18.03 -1.88 -21.81
C ASN A 346 17.51 -0.87 -22.87
N GLU A 347 16.34 -1.11 -23.45
CA GLU A 347 15.72 -0.29 -24.49
C GLU A 347 14.41 0.35 -24.01
N LYS A 348 13.70 -0.33 -23.10
CA LYS A 348 12.37 0.05 -22.65
C LYS A 348 12.43 1.11 -21.55
N ARG A 349 11.83 2.27 -21.84
CA ARG A 349 11.88 3.47 -21.00
C ARG A 349 11.60 3.20 -19.51
N VAL A 350 10.57 2.43 -19.20
CA VAL A 350 10.17 2.11 -17.82
C VAL A 350 11.33 1.52 -17.01
N TRP A 351 12.19 0.73 -17.65
CA TRP A 351 13.34 0.09 -17.03
C TRP A 351 14.61 0.92 -17.15
N THR A 352 14.86 1.61 -18.27
CA THR A 352 16.03 2.47 -18.42
C THR A 352 15.99 3.67 -17.47
N ASP A 353 14.82 4.27 -17.28
CA ASP A 353 14.62 5.37 -16.34
C ASP A 353 14.83 4.91 -14.89
N ALA A 354 14.35 3.71 -14.55
CA ALA A 354 14.56 3.11 -13.24
C ALA A 354 16.04 2.77 -12.98
N GLU A 355 16.77 2.23 -13.98
CA GLU A 355 18.22 1.99 -13.85
C GLU A 355 19.01 3.30 -13.72
N LYS A 356 18.61 4.36 -14.44
CA LYS A 356 19.22 5.68 -14.31
C LYS A 356 19.05 6.22 -12.88
N LEU A 357 17.83 6.18 -12.35
CA LEU A 357 17.54 6.61 -10.99
C LEU A 357 18.31 5.78 -9.96
N PHE A 358 18.39 4.46 -10.15
CA PHE A 358 19.21 3.59 -9.31
C PHE A 358 20.68 4.03 -9.28
N LYS A 359 21.30 4.29 -10.44
CA LYS A 359 22.70 4.73 -10.52
C LYS A 359 22.92 6.07 -9.82
N GLU A 360 22.00 7.01 -9.98
CA GLU A 360 22.04 8.31 -9.28
C GLU A 360 22.01 8.10 -7.77
N LYS A 361 21.06 7.31 -7.26
CA LYS A 361 20.93 7.03 -5.82
C LYS A 361 22.07 6.18 -5.27
N LEU A 362 22.59 5.25 -6.05
CA LEU A 362 23.75 4.45 -5.69
C LEU A 362 24.98 5.33 -5.49
N ALA A 363 25.21 6.31 -6.37
CA ALA A 363 26.32 7.26 -6.23
C ALA A 363 26.19 8.12 -4.96
N GLU A 364 24.97 8.60 -4.65
CA GLU A 364 24.71 9.30 -3.37
C GLU A 364 25.04 8.41 -2.16
N ALA A 365 24.66 7.13 -2.19
CA ALA A 365 24.91 6.18 -1.10
C ALA A 365 26.40 5.84 -0.94
N VAL A 366 27.11 5.63 -2.05
CA VAL A 366 28.57 5.37 -2.07
C VAL A 366 29.33 6.51 -1.41
N GLN A 367 28.93 7.75 -1.70
CA GLN A 367 29.50 8.93 -1.04
C GLN A 367 29.14 8.96 0.45
N ALA A 368 27.88 8.71 0.81
CA ALA A 368 27.43 8.73 2.21
C ALA A 368 28.12 7.68 3.09
N GLU A 369 28.42 6.50 2.53
CA GLU A 369 29.09 5.39 3.23
C GLU A 369 30.62 5.39 3.05
N ASN A 370 31.20 6.37 2.34
CA ASN A 370 32.64 6.46 2.02
C ASN A 370 33.21 5.17 1.40
N LEU A 371 32.48 4.53 0.48
CA LEU A 371 32.93 3.30 -0.16
C LEU A 371 33.99 3.59 -1.22
N GLN A 372 35.10 2.85 -1.18
CA GLN A 372 36.06 2.78 -2.28
C GLN A 372 35.65 1.60 -3.16
N LEU A 373 34.95 1.88 -4.27
CA LEU A 373 34.48 0.88 -5.23
C LEU A 373 35.52 0.56 -6.31
#